data_AF-A0A955NK83-F1
#
_entry.id   AF-A0A955NK83-F1
#
_cell.length_a   1.000
_cell.length_b   1.000
_cell.length_c   1.000
_cell.angle_alpha   90.00
_cell.angle_beta   90.00
_cell.angle_gamma   90.00
#
_symmetry.space_group_name_H-M   'P 1'
#
loop_
_entity.id
_entity.type
_entity.pdbx_description
1 polymer ?
#
loop_
_entity_poly.entity_id
_entity_poly.type
_entity_poly.pdbx_seq_one_letter_code
_entity_poly.pdbx_strand_id
1 'polypeptide(L)'
;PNRKPGIGMVLDYLKSGELDLQDSWVIGDRDTDLKLAENMGLGGFKLESGKLDWAEIAHQLLNRPRLASVNRKTNETDIRVSVDLDAGGGSQCQTGIGFFDHMLDQLASHGNFRLELSCRGDLEIDEHHTVEDCALALGQALDQALGDRRGIGRYGFTLPMDESLAQVAIDLSGRPAFEFDANFGRDQVGELSTE
;
A
#
# COMPACT_ATOMS: atom_id res chain seq x y z
N PRO A 1 22.32 -36.40 7.20
CA PRO A 1 20.89 -36.05 7.35
C PRO A 1 20.59 -35.00 8.44
N ASN A 2 21.19 -35.14 9.63
CA ASN A 2 20.82 -34.35 10.82
C ASN A 2 21.66 -33.07 11.00
N ARG A 3 22.36 -32.64 9.96
CA ARG A 3 23.08 -31.36 9.94
C ARG A 3 22.77 -30.69 8.61
N LYS A 4 22.62 -29.37 8.67
CA LYS A 4 22.59 -28.47 7.52
C LYS A 4 23.62 -28.90 6.44
N PRO A 5 23.22 -29.02 5.17
CA PRO A 5 21.92 -28.61 4.61
C PRO A 5 20.77 -29.61 4.80
N GLY A 6 20.99 -30.75 5.46
CA GLY A 6 19.94 -31.73 5.73
C GLY A 6 18.95 -31.28 6.82
N ILE A 7 17.69 -31.68 6.66
CA ILE A 7 16.55 -31.26 7.49
C ILE A 7 16.27 -32.17 8.69
N GLY A 8 17.11 -33.17 8.96
CA GLY A 8 16.81 -34.25 9.90
C GLY A 8 16.44 -33.81 11.32
N MET A 9 16.98 -32.68 11.81
CA MET A 9 16.66 -32.13 13.14
C MET A 9 15.35 -31.34 13.20
N VAL A 10 14.79 -30.92 12.07
CA VAL A 10 13.58 -30.09 11.99
C VAL A 10 12.40 -30.83 11.35
N LEU A 11 12.56 -32.12 11.00
CA LEU A 11 11.54 -32.92 10.35
C LEU A 11 10.23 -32.98 11.15
N ASP A 12 10.30 -33.12 12.48
CA ASP A 12 9.11 -33.19 13.32
C ASP A 12 8.35 -31.85 13.32
N TYR A 13 9.09 -30.74 13.31
CA TYR A 13 8.51 -29.41 13.23
C TYR A 13 7.86 -29.15 11.85
N LEU A 14 8.51 -29.55 10.75
CA LEU A 14 7.92 -29.45 9.41
C LEU A 14 6.66 -30.32 9.23
N LYS A 15 6.61 -31.47 9.91
CA LYS A 15 5.45 -32.39 9.88
C LYS A 15 4.31 -31.97 10.79
N SER A 16 4.54 -31.05 11.72
CA SER A 16 3.52 -30.60 12.69
C SER A 16 2.34 -29.89 12.01
N GLY A 17 2.57 -29.27 10.84
CA GLY A 17 1.60 -28.40 10.17
C GLY A 17 1.44 -27.03 10.82
N GLU A 18 2.21 -26.72 11.87
CA GLU A 18 2.18 -25.41 12.55
C GLU A 18 2.92 -24.31 11.80
N LEU A 19 3.77 -24.70 10.84
CA LEU A 19 4.61 -23.76 10.11
C LEU A 19 3.90 -23.21 8.86
N ASP A 20 3.77 -21.89 8.79
CA ASP A 20 3.42 -21.20 7.55
C ASP A 20 4.63 -21.22 6.61
N LEU A 21 4.64 -22.16 5.66
CA LEU A 21 5.71 -22.30 4.67
C LEU A 21 5.84 -21.06 3.76
N GLN A 22 4.79 -20.26 3.61
CA GLN A 22 4.82 -19.05 2.78
C GLN A 22 5.44 -17.85 3.52
N ASP A 23 5.40 -17.85 4.87
CA ASP A 23 5.92 -16.76 5.70
C ASP A 23 7.09 -17.16 6.62
N SER A 24 7.68 -18.33 6.38
CA SER A 24 8.83 -18.81 7.13
C SER A 24 10.10 -18.78 6.29
N TRP A 25 11.20 -18.36 6.90
CA TRP A 25 12.45 -18.08 6.20
C TRP A 25 13.66 -18.61 6.95
N VAL A 26 14.68 -19.05 6.21
CA VAL A 26 16.01 -19.36 6.76
C VAL A 26 16.95 -18.19 6.47
N ILE A 27 17.59 -17.66 7.50
CA ILE A 27 18.57 -16.57 7.38
C ILE A 27 19.95 -17.12 7.76
N GLY A 28 20.96 -16.91 6.92
CA GLY A 28 22.33 -17.28 7.27
C GLY A 28 23.38 -16.71 6.31
N ASP A 29 24.64 -17.09 6.50
CA ASP A 29 25.79 -16.49 5.83
C ASP A 29 26.46 -17.43 4.79
N ARG A 30 25.99 -18.67 4.66
CA ARG A 30 26.60 -19.70 3.81
C ARG A 30 25.61 -20.25 2.78
N ASP A 31 26.12 -20.78 1.68
CA ASP A 31 25.28 -21.45 0.67
C ASP A 31 24.55 -22.68 1.22
N THR A 32 25.11 -23.28 2.27
CA THR A 32 24.45 -24.37 2.98
C THR A 32 23.17 -23.92 3.71
N ASP A 33 22.97 -22.62 4.00
CA ASP A 33 21.74 -22.06 4.59
C ASP A 33 20.63 -22.01 3.55
N LEU A 34 20.95 -21.48 2.38
CA LEU A 34 20.04 -21.46 1.26
C LEU A 34 19.64 -22.87 0.83
N LYS A 35 20.60 -23.82 0.84
CA LYS A 35 20.29 -25.23 0.56
C LYS A 35 19.43 -25.88 1.64
N LEU A 36 19.56 -25.45 2.90
CA LEU A 36 18.66 -25.89 3.96
C LEU A 36 17.25 -25.33 3.75
N ALA A 37 17.13 -24.04 3.42
CA ALA A 37 15.85 -23.40 3.09
C ALA A 37 15.11 -24.15 1.98
N GLU A 38 15.81 -24.42 0.87
CA GLU A 38 15.30 -25.19 -0.26
C GLU A 38 14.84 -26.59 0.16
N ASN A 39 15.63 -27.30 0.97
CA ASN A 39 15.27 -28.63 1.47
C ASN A 39 14.07 -28.61 2.44
N MET A 40 13.82 -27.48 3.11
CA MET A 40 12.66 -27.26 3.98
C MET A 40 11.43 -26.78 3.20
N GLY A 41 11.58 -26.39 1.92
CA GLY A 41 10.52 -25.76 1.14
C GLY A 41 10.24 -24.31 1.55
N LEU A 42 11.23 -23.61 2.08
CA LEU A 42 11.14 -22.24 2.59
C LEU A 42 11.92 -21.23 1.74
N GLY A 43 11.58 -19.96 1.90
CA GLY A 43 12.41 -18.86 1.43
C GLY A 43 13.73 -18.76 2.21
N GLY A 44 14.77 -18.19 1.59
CA GLY A 44 16.10 -18.09 2.18
C GLY A 44 16.79 -16.75 1.91
N PHE A 45 17.34 -16.14 2.95
CA PHE A 45 18.16 -14.94 2.86
C PHE A 45 19.62 -15.27 3.18
N LYS A 46 20.52 -14.87 2.29
CA LYS A 46 21.97 -14.97 2.52
C LYS A 46 22.52 -13.61 2.89
N LEU A 47 22.98 -13.48 4.13
CA LEU A 47 23.69 -12.31 4.61
C LEU A 47 24.98 -12.11 3.81
N GLU A 48 25.09 -10.95 3.19
CA GLU A 48 26.29 -10.54 2.46
C GLU A 48 26.52 -9.04 2.72
N SER A 49 27.61 -8.72 3.43
CA SER A 49 27.97 -7.34 3.79
C SER A 49 28.03 -6.47 2.54
N GLY A 50 27.22 -5.41 2.49
CA GLY A 50 27.14 -4.48 1.36
C GLY A 50 26.18 -4.89 0.24
N LYS A 51 25.45 -6.00 0.36
CA LYS A 51 24.33 -6.35 -0.53
C LYS A 51 23.02 -6.56 0.22
N LEU A 52 23.03 -7.43 1.24
CA LEU A 52 21.85 -7.80 2.00
C LEU A 52 22.24 -7.99 3.46
N ASP A 53 21.99 -6.97 4.28
CA ASP A 53 22.31 -6.95 5.71
C ASP A 53 21.08 -7.24 6.59
N TRP A 54 21.28 -7.22 7.91
CA TRP A 54 20.20 -7.49 8.85
C TRP A 54 19.08 -6.45 8.82
N ALA A 55 19.38 -5.19 8.50
CA ALA A 55 18.36 -4.15 8.43
C ALA A 55 17.46 -4.38 7.20
N GLU A 56 18.05 -4.73 6.06
CA GLU A 56 17.32 -5.04 4.84
C GLU A 56 16.51 -6.33 4.96
N ILE A 57 17.06 -7.38 5.59
CA ILE A 57 16.31 -8.63 5.84
C ILE A 57 15.17 -8.40 6.83
N ALA A 58 15.41 -7.64 7.91
CA ALA A 58 14.36 -7.26 8.83
C ALA A 58 13.29 -6.42 8.13
N HIS A 59 13.67 -5.51 7.24
CA HIS A 59 12.74 -4.78 6.41
C HIS A 59 11.89 -5.72 5.55
N GLN A 60 12.48 -6.64 4.79
CA GLN A 60 11.72 -7.56 3.93
C GLN A 60 10.83 -8.55 4.69
N LEU A 61 11.24 -8.96 5.90
CA LEU A 61 10.48 -9.90 6.74
C LEU A 61 9.40 -9.22 7.58
N LEU A 62 9.71 -8.06 8.17
CA LEU A 62 8.81 -7.36 9.11
C LEU A 62 7.95 -6.33 8.39
N ASN A 63 8.48 -5.71 7.34
CA ASN A 63 7.75 -4.84 6.44
C ASN A 63 7.48 -5.63 5.16
N ARG A 64 6.53 -6.57 5.22
CA ARG A 64 5.86 -6.97 3.97
C ARG A 64 5.42 -5.67 3.31
N PRO A 65 5.90 -5.36 2.09
CA PRO A 65 5.71 -4.03 1.53
C PRO A 65 4.22 -3.78 1.44
N ARG A 66 3.77 -2.66 2.03
CA ARG A 66 2.36 -2.28 2.13
C ARG A 66 1.86 -1.82 0.77
N LEU A 67 1.70 -2.82 -0.10
CA LEU A 67 1.36 -2.70 -1.50
C LEU A 67 -0.06 -3.22 -1.74
N ALA A 68 -0.80 -2.52 -2.58
CA ALA A 68 -2.03 -3.05 -3.12
C ALA A 68 -2.28 -2.52 -4.53
N SER A 69 -2.92 -3.35 -5.35
CA SER A 69 -3.42 -2.95 -6.66
C SER A 69 -4.88 -3.36 -6.80
N VAL A 70 -5.71 -2.41 -7.21
CA VAL A 70 -7.15 -2.59 -7.40
C VAL A 70 -7.48 -2.22 -8.84
N ASN A 71 -8.19 -3.13 -9.51
CA ASN A 71 -8.82 -2.85 -10.80
C ASN A 71 -10.33 -2.82 -10.59
N ARG A 72 -10.96 -1.69 -10.88
CA ARG A 72 -12.40 -1.49 -10.76
C ARG A 72 -12.95 -1.13 -12.14
N LYS A 73 -13.99 -1.83 -12.56
CA LYS A 73 -14.61 -1.61 -13.86
C LYS A 73 -16.13 -1.64 -13.72
N THR A 74 -16.76 -0.57 -14.16
CA THR A 74 -18.22 -0.39 -14.24
C THR A 74 -18.60 -0.13 -15.71
N ASN A 75 -19.83 0.32 -15.98
CA ASN A 75 -20.20 0.75 -17.33
C ASN A 75 -19.71 2.19 -17.59
N GLU A 76 -19.56 2.95 -16.52
CA GLU A 76 -19.22 4.37 -16.46
C GLU A 76 -17.69 4.55 -16.46
N THR A 77 -16.95 3.71 -15.73
CA THR A 77 -15.51 3.88 -15.50
C THR A 77 -14.68 2.58 -15.63
N ASP A 78 -13.42 2.72 -16.04
CA ASP A 78 -12.39 1.67 -16.01
C ASP A 78 -11.15 2.21 -15.30
N ILE A 79 -10.89 1.73 -14.09
CA ILE A 79 -9.91 2.29 -13.16
C ILE A 79 -8.90 1.22 -12.74
N ARG A 80 -7.62 1.62 -12.73
CA ARG A 80 -6.55 0.87 -12.09
C ARG A 80 -5.84 1.77 -11.10
N VAL A 81 -5.72 1.28 -9.87
CA VAL A 81 -4.99 1.93 -8.79
C VAL A 81 -3.92 0.99 -8.27
N SER A 82 -2.71 1.48 -8.05
CA SER A 82 -1.68 0.83 -7.26
C SER A 82 -1.14 1.79 -6.21
N VAL A 83 -0.98 1.31 -4.99
CA VAL A 83 -0.39 2.08 -3.88
C VAL A 83 0.80 1.34 -3.28
N ASP A 84 1.81 2.11 -2.87
CA ASP A 84 2.92 1.66 -2.02
C ASP A 84 3.06 2.60 -0.84
N LEU A 85 2.58 2.18 0.34
CA LEU A 85 2.59 2.99 1.55
C LEU A 85 3.99 3.16 2.16
N ASP A 86 4.99 2.45 1.64
CA ASP A 86 6.36 2.45 2.14
C ASP A 86 7.35 3.13 1.16
N ALA A 87 6.89 3.56 -0.02
CA ALA A 87 7.72 4.25 -1.00
C ALA A 87 7.18 5.65 -1.33
N GLY A 88 7.98 6.69 -1.10
CA GLY A 88 7.65 8.05 -1.54
C GLY A 88 8.03 8.32 -3.01
N GLY A 89 7.35 9.31 -3.60
CA GLY A 89 7.68 9.85 -4.92
C GLY A 89 7.38 8.92 -6.10
N GLY A 90 7.44 9.48 -7.31
CA GLY A 90 7.16 8.75 -8.55
C GLY A 90 5.67 8.44 -8.76
N SER A 91 4.77 9.10 -8.04
CA SER A 91 3.33 9.00 -8.23
C SER A 91 2.92 9.51 -9.61
N GLN A 92 1.91 8.88 -10.19
CA GLN A 92 1.34 9.23 -11.49
C GLN A 92 -0.17 9.06 -11.40
N CYS A 93 -0.90 10.17 -11.51
CA CYS A 93 -2.36 10.16 -11.52
C CYS A 93 -2.86 10.69 -12.86
N GLN A 94 -3.73 9.92 -13.51
CA GLN A 94 -4.36 10.24 -14.78
C GLN A 94 -5.83 9.88 -14.69
N THR A 95 -6.62 10.79 -14.14
CA THR A 95 -8.08 10.67 -14.02
C THR A 95 -8.80 11.25 -15.23
N GLY A 96 -8.14 12.16 -15.94
CA GLY A 96 -8.74 13.00 -16.98
C GLY A 96 -9.23 14.36 -16.46
N ILE A 97 -9.13 14.62 -15.15
CA ILE A 97 -9.52 15.86 -14.48
C ILE A 97 -8.27 16.47 -13.84
N GLY A 98 -7.75 17.56 -14.41
CA GLY A 98 -6.43 18.09 -14.03
C GLY A 98 -6.33 18.53 -12.58
N PHE A 99 -7.38 19.15 -12.03
CA PHE A 99 -7.40 19.55 -10.63
C PHE A 99 -7.45 18.35 -9.68
N PHE A 100 -8.19 17.30 -10.02
CA PHE A 100 -8.25 16.09 -9.20
C PHE A 100 -6.92 15.31 -9.22
N ASP A 101 -6.27 15.22 -10.38
CA ASP A 101 -4.92 14.66 -10.50
C ASP A 101 -3.92 15.39 -9.60
N HIS A 102 -4.02 16.73 -9.53
CA HIS A 102 -3.21 17.53 -8.62
C HIS A 102 -3.49 17.22 -7.14
N MET A 103 -4.76 17.07 -6.75
CA MET A 103 -5.12 16.71 -5.37
C MET A 103 -4.61 15.31 -4.97
N LEU A 104 -4.70 14.33 -5.87
CA LEU A 104 -4.18 12.98 -5.66
C LEU A 104 -2.64 12.97 -5.53
N ASP A 105 -1.94 13.78 -6.33
CA ASP A 105 -0.49 13.96 -6.22
C ASP A 105 -0.08 14.60 -4.88
N GLN A 106 -0.83 15.60 -4.40
CA GLN A 106 -0.65 16.19 -3.08
C GLN A 106 -0.87 15.17 -1.96
N LEU A 107 -1.92 14.35 -2.07
CA LEU A 107 -2.21 13.28 -1.11
C LEU A 107 -1.04 12.29 -1.01
N ALA A 108 -0.52 11.83 -2.14
CA ALA A 108 0.60 10.89 -2.20
C ALA A 108 1.90 11.53 -1.67
N SER A 109 2.19 12.76 -2.08
CA SER A 109 3.39 13.50 -1.70
C SER A 109 3.43 13.80 -0.19
N HIS A 110 2.34 14.28 0.39
CA HIS A 110 2.26 14.61 1.82
C HIS A 110 1.99 13.40 2.71
N GLY A 111 1.36 12.36 2.18
CA GLY A 111 1.26 11.05 2.83
C GLY A 111 2.55 10.23 2.75
N ASN A 112 3.55 10.67 1.99
CA ASN A 112 4.82 9.98 1.73
C ASN A 112 4.64 8.53 1.24
N PHE A 113 3.72 8.36 0.28
CA PHE A 113 3.47 7.09 -0.39
C PHE A 113 3.42 7.27 -1.92
N ARG A 114 3.51 6.18 -2.67
CA ARG A 114 3.42 6.19 -4.12
C ARG A 114 2.01 5.82 -4.51
N LEU A 115 1.44 6.61 -5.42
CA LEU A 115 0.14 6.39 -6.01
C LEU A 115 0.26 6.35 -7.53
N GLU A 116 -0.09 5.22 -8.13
CA GLU A 116 -0.31 5.11 -9.56
C GLU A 116 -1.80 4.92 -9.80
N LEU A 117 -2.46 5.89 -10.43
CA LEU A 117 -3.89 5.86 -10.71
C LEU A 117 -4.13 6.20 -12.17
N SER A 118 -4.87 5.32 -12.85
CA SER A 118 -5.37 5.57 -14.21
C SER A 118 -6.87 5.34 -14.24
N CYS A 119 -7.61 6.27 -14.82
CA CYS A 119 -9.05 6.16 -15.04
C CYS A 119 -9.37 6.47 -16.50
N ARG A 120 -10.30 5.69 -17.06
CA ARG A 120 -11.08 6.07 -18.22
C ARG A 120 -12.55 6.13 -17.80
N GLY A 121 -13.04 7.33 -17.54
CA GLY A 121 -14.45 7.58 -17.21
C GLY A 121 -15.23 8.25 -18.34
N ASP A 122 -16.50 8.49 -18.08
CA ASP A 122 -17.53 9.09 -18.93
C ASP A 122 -17.61 10.62 -18.76
N LEU A 123 -16.45 11.30 -18.85
CA LEU A 123 -16.33 12.75 -18.67
C LEU A 123 -17.16 13.60 -19.66
N GLU A 124 -17.71 12.99 -20.71
CA GLU A 124 -18.69 13.62 -21.59
C GLU A 124 -20.06 13.86 -20.92
N ILE A 125 -20.36 13.17 -19.82
CA ILE A 125 -21.58 13.35 -19.02
C ILE A 125 -21.30 14.44 -17.97
N ASP A 126 -20.44 14.12 -17.01
CA ASP A 126 -19.89 14.98 -15.97
C ASP A 126 -18.69 14.26 -15.30
N GLU A 127 -18.11 14.88 -14.28
CA GLU A 127 -16.98 14.32 -13.55
C GLU A 127 -17.36 13.34 -12.43
N HIS A 128 -18.64 13.26 -12.06
CA HIS A 128 -19.11 12.67 -10.80
C HIS A 128 -18.70 11.20 -10.67
N HIS A 129 -19.05 10.37 -11.67
CA HIS A 129 -18.70 8.95 -11.65
C HIS A 129 -17.19 8.74 -11.65
N THR A 130 -16.44 9.57 -12.40
CA THR A 130 -14.98 9.49 -12.47
C THR A 130 -14.36 9.74 -11.09
N VAL A 131 -14.78 10.79 -10.40
CA VAL A 131 -14.25 11.15 -9.08
C VAL A 131 -14.64 10.11 -8.03
N GLU A 132 -15.93 9.72 -7.99
CA GLU A 132 -16.46 8.75 -7.03
C GLU A 132 -15.77 7.39 -7.17
N ASP A 133 -15.76 6.81 -8.38
CA ASP A 133 -15.20 5.48 -8.56
C ASP A 133 -13.67 5.45 -8.36
N CYS A 134 -12.97 6.55 -8.68
CA CYS A 134 -11.54 6.70 -8.36
C CYS A 134 -11.31 6.70 -6.85
N ALA A 135 -12.11 7.45 -6.09
CA ALA A 135 -12.03 7.50 -4.64
C ALA A 135 -12.36 6.13 -4.00
N LEU A 136 -13.35 5.40 -4.53
CA LEU A 136 -13.69 4.04 -4.10
C LEU A 136 -12.54 3.05 -4.36
N ALA A 137 -11.97 3.08 -5.57
CA ALA A 137 -10.85 2.21 -5.93
C ALA A 137 -9.58 2.51 -5.10
N LEU A 138 -9.30 3.80 -4.87
CA LEU A 138 -8.21 4.24 -4.02
C LEU A 138 -8.41 3.82 -2.56
N GLY A 139 -9.60 4.05 -2.00
CA GLY A 139 -9.94 3.63 -0.64
C GLY A 139 -9.77 2.12 -0.45
N GLN A 140 -10.21 1.32 -1.42
CA GLN A 140 -10.01 -0.12 -1.42
C GLN A 140 -8.52 -0.52 -1.46
N ALA A 141 -7.70 0.16 -2.28
CA ALA A 141 -6.27 -0.09 -2.38
C ALA A 141 -5.55 0.26 -1.05
N LEU A 142 -5.86 1.42 -0.47
CA LEU A 142 -5.33 1.82 0.84
C LEU A 142 -5.70 0.82 1.94
N ASP A 143 -6.94 0.34 1.96
CA ASP A 143 -7.41 -0.63 2.95
C ASP A 143 -6.64 -1.96 2.86
N GLN A 144 -6.45 -2.46 1.64
CA GLN A 144 -5.67 -3.68 1.38
C GLN A 144 -4.21 -3.52 1.76
N ALA A 145 -3.59 -2.39 1.40
CA ALA A 145 -2.20 -2.10 1.70
C ALA A 145 -1.94 -1.94 3.21
N LEU A 146 -2.91 -1.43 3.97
CA LEU A 146 -2.84 -1.31 5.43
C LEU A 146 -2.92 -2.65 6.16
N GLY A 147 -3.41 -3.72 5.51
CA GLY A 147 -3.42 -5.08 6.05
C GLY A 147 -4.09 -5.20 7.43
N ASP A 148 -3.40 -5.79 8.39
CA ASP A 148 -3.92 -6.00 9.75
C ASP A 148 -3.86 -4.75 10.65
N ARG A 149 -3.31 -3.64 10.14
CA ARG A 149 -3.19 -2.32 10.80
C ARG A 149 -2.45 -2.38 12.15
N ARG A 150 -1.60 -3.39 12.38
CA ARG A 150 -0.81 -3.47 13.61
C ARG A 150 0.43 -2.58 13.53
N GLY A 151 0.74 -1.89 14.63
CA GLY A 151 1.97 -1.10 14.76
C GLY A 151 1.99 0.24 14.00
N ILE A 152 0.88 0.67 13.38
CA ILE A 152 0.83 1.91 12.60
C ILE A 152 0.47 3.13 13.46
N GLY A 153 0.88 4.33 12.99
CA GLY A 153 0.32 5.59 13.45
C GLY A 153 -1.16 5.67 13.09
N ARG A 154 -2.03 5.43 14.08
CA ARG A 154 -3.48 5.24 13.86
C ARG A 154 -4.26 6.54 13.70
N TYR A 155 -3.74 7.66 14.20
CA TYR A 155 -4.48 8.91 14.34
C TYR A 155 -3.78 10.12 13.71
N GLY A 156 -4.56 10.88 12.95
CA GLY A 156 -4.45 12.34 12.83
C GLY A 156 -3.57 12.93 11.71
N PHE A 157 -4.05 14.04 11.15
CA PHE A 157 -3.26 15.00 10.37
C PHE A 157 -3.89 16.42 10.42
N THR A 158 -3.11 17.47 10.18
CA THR A 158 -3.57 18.87 10.04
C THR A 158 -2.71 19.57 9.01
N LEU A 159 -3.33 20.33 8.10
CA LEU A 159 -2.65 21.02 7.01
C LEU A 159 -3.08 22.49 6.92
N PRO A 160 -2.19 23.45 7.23
CA PRO A 160 -2.38 24.85 6.87
C PRO A 160 -1.89 25.12 5.44
N MET A 161 -2.63 25.94 4.69
CA MET A 161 -2.21 26.47 3.39
C MET A 161 -2.67 27.94 3.27
N ASP A 162 -1.71 28.86 3.24
CA ASP A 162 -1.93 30.31 3.26
C ASP A 162 -2.92 30.75 4.37
N GLU A 163 -4.04 31.40 4.03
CA GLU A 163 -5.08 31.81 4.99
C GLU A 163 -6.06 30.68 5.37
N SER A 164 -5.96 29.51 4.73
CA SER A 164 -6.86 28.37 4.94
C SER A 164 -6.26 27.35 5.91
N LEU A 165 -7.11 26.76 6.76
CA LEU A 165 -6.74 25.67 7.66
C LEU A 165 -7.67 24.49 7.43
N ALA A 166 -7.12 23.36 6.99
CA ALA A 166 -7.83 22.10 6.90
C ALA A 166 -7.39 21.17 8.04
N GLN A 167 -8.37 20.60 8.75
CA GLN A 167 -8.13 19.64 9.83
C GLN A 167 -8.76 18.30 9.47
N VAL A 168 -7.99 17.22 9.61
CA VAL A 168 -8.44 15.87 9.24
C VAL A 168 -8.17 14.92 10.40
N ALA A 169 -9.24 14.51 11.09
CA ALA A 169 -9.17 13.51 12.15
C ALA A 169 -9.44 12.11 11.57
N ILE A 170 -8.41 11.27 11.48
CA ILE A 170 -8.52 9.90 10.96
C ILE A 170 -8.37 8.91 12.11
N ASP A 171 -9.19 7.86 12.11
CA ASP A 171 -9.01 6.63 12.90
C ASP A 171 -8.98 5.43 11.95
N LEU A 172 -7.79 4.85 11.73
CA LEU A 172 -7.60 3.65 10.91
C LEU A 172 -8.10 2.38 11.64
N SER A 173 -9.41 2.32 11.89
CA SER A 173 -10.04 1.31 12.75
C SER A 173 -10.74 0.15 12.03
N GLY A 174 -10.88 0.24 10.70
CA GLY A 174 -11.67 -0.70 9.91
C GLY A 174 -13.20 -0.51 10.05
N ARG A 175 -13.66 0.55 10.72
CA ARG A 175 -15.08 0.94 10.76
C ARG A 175 -15.28 2.17 9.89
N PRO A 176 -16.04 2.09 8.78
CA PRO A 176 -16.25 3.23 7.90
C PRO A 176 -17.16 4.27 8.57
N ALA A 177 -16.70 5.51 8.61
CA ALA A 177 -17.45 6.69 9.03
C ALA A 177 -16.84 7.92 8.34
N PHE A 178 -17.66 8.89 7.97
CA PHE A 178 -17.23 10.12 7.31
C PHE A 178 -18.11 11.29 7.77
N GLU A 179 -17.47 12.39 8.13
CA GLU A 179 -18.10 13.66 8.44
C GLU A 179 -17.27 14.74 7.76
N PHE A 180 -17.93 15.63 7.03
CA PHE A 180 -17.30 16.67 6.22
C PHE A 180 -17.98 18.00 6.50
N ASP A 181 -17.18 18.96 6.95
CA ASP A 181 -17.59 20.34 7.19
C ASP A 181 -16.56 21.25 6.54
N ALA A 182 -16.93 21.77 5.37
CA ALA A 182 -16.12 22.72 4.62
C ALA A 182 -17.03 23.74 3.93
N ASN A 183 -16.55 24.97 3.82
CA ASN A 183 -17.23 26.03 3.09
C ASN A 183 -16.43 26.40 1.85
N PHE A 184 -16.99 26.13 0.67
CA PHE A 184 -16.41 26.53 -0.60
C PHE A 184 -17.07 27.81 -1.12
N GLY A 185 -16.25 28.78 -1.52
CA GLY A 185 -16.75 30.07 -2.05
C GLY A 185 -17.05 30.06 -3.56
N ARG A 186 -16.92 28.91 -4.21
CA ARG A 186 -17.06 28.70 -5.65
C ARG A 186 -17.69 27.33 -5.85
N ASP A 187 -18.44 27.14 -6.92
CA ASP A 187 -19.10 25.86 -7.24
C ASP A 187 -18.14 24.83 -7.88
N GLN A 188 -17.00 25.30 -8.41
CA GLN A 188 -16.01 24.44 -9.09
C GLN A 188 -14.59 25.03 -9.03
N VAL A 189 -13.59 24.16 -9.11
CA VAL A 189 -12.17 24.50 -9.27
C VAL A 189 -11.57 23.71 -10.43
N GLY A 190 -11.27 24.41 -11.53
CA GLY A 190 -10.94 23.73 -12.79
C GLY A 190 -12.16 22.96 -13.30
N GLU A 191 -11.99 21.68 -13.58
CA GLU A 191 -13.03 20.75 -14.01
C GLU A 191 -13.65 19.92 -12.86
N LEU A 192 -13.32 20.22 -11.60
CA LEU A 192 -13.86 19.52 -10.43
C LEU A 192 -14.92 20.37 -9.72
N SER A 193 -16.14 19.86 -9.58
CA SER A 193 -17.16 20.45 -8.69
C SER A 193 -16.71 20.40 -7.24
N THR A 194 -17.12 21.41 -6.46
CA THR A 194 -16.83 21.49 -5.01
C THR A 194 -17.88 20.78 -4.14
N GLU A 195 -18.87 20.13 -4.75
CA GLU A 195 -19.94 19.41 -4.05
C GLU A 195 -19.49 18.15 -3.31
#